data_AF-A0A182P5N8-F1
#
_entry.id   AF-A0A182P5N8-F1
#
_cell.length_a   1.000
_cell.length_b   1.000
_cell.length_c   1.000
_cell.angle_alpha   90.00
_cell.angle_beta   90.00
_cell.angle_gamma   90.00
#
_symmetry.space_group_name_H-M   'P 1'
#
loop_
_entity.id
_entity.type
_entity.pdbx_description
1 polymer ?
#
loop_
_entity_poly.entity_id
_entity_poly.type
_entity_poly.pdbx_seq_one_letter_code
_entity_poly.pdbx_strand_id
1 'polypeptide(L)' 'MGSELDYGTIMCWADNVVGQQKEPCVFHLIAAGKPEMPYNCSLVNQTSESLEVDCAEVGTTCPWRKPFN' A
#
# COMPACT_ATOMS: atom_id res chain seq x y z
N MET A 1 11.36 -12.68 8.75
CA MET A 1 10.26 -13.25 7.96
C MET A 1 8.97 -12.85 8.66
N GLY A 2 8.33 -11.78 8.21
CA GLY A 2 6.99 -11.43 8.67
C GLY A 2 5.98 -12.02 7.69
N SER A 3 4.92 -12.63 8.20
CA SER A 3 3.83 -13.19 7.42
C SER A 3 2.79 -12.11 7.08
N GLU A 4 1.96 -12.32 6.05
CA GLU A 4 0.89 -11.38 5.68
C GLU A 4 -0.13 -11.11 6.79
N LEU A 5 -0.13 -11.94 7.84
CA LEU A 5 -1.05 -11.90 8.98
C LEU A 5 -0.49 -11.13 10.19
N ASP A 6 0.75 -10.63 10.14
CA ASP A 6 1.43 -10.03 11.30
C ASP A 6 1.01 -8.57 11.57
N TYR A 7 0.17 -7.98 10.71
CA TYR A 7 -0.24 -6.57 10.80
C TYR A 7 -1.44 -6.34 11.74
N GLY A 8 -2.17 -7.41 12.10
CA GLY A 8 -3.19 -7.39 13.15
C GLY A 8 -4.56 -6.82 12.74
N THR A 9 -5.42 -6.66 13.75
CA THR A 9 -6.81 -6.17 13.61
C THR A 9 -6.96 -4.83 14.34
N ILE A 10 -7.50 -3.82 13.65
CA ILE A 10 -7.88 -2.53 14.24
C ILE A 10 -9.37 -2.56 14.55
N MET A 11 -9.74 -2.12 15.75
CA MET A 11 -11.12 -1.92 16.16
C MET A 11 -11.36 -0.44 16.43
N CYS A 12 -12.37 0.15 15.80
CA CYS A 12 -12.71 1.56 15.94
C CYS A 12 -14.09 1.73 16.57
N TRP A 13 -14.18 2.60 17.59
CA TRP A 13 -15.44 2.97 18.23
C TRP A 13 -15.73 4.44 17.97
N ALA A 14 -16.85 4.75 17.33
CA ALA A 14 -17.32 6.13 17.23
C ALA A 14 -17.88 6.62 18.56
N ASP A 15 -17.63 7.89 18.89
CA ASP A 15 -18.18 8.56 20.07
C ASP A 15 -18.87 9.87 19.64
N ASN A 16 -20.07 10.10 20.15
CA ASN A 16 -20.81 11.34 19.95
C ASN A 16 -21.69 11.66 21.17
N VAL A 17 -22.44 12.76 21.11
CA VAL A 17 -23.29 13.23 22.23
C VAL A 17 -24.40 12.25 22.64
N VAL A 18 -24.79 11.32 21.78
CA VAL A 18 -25.76 10.26 22.10
C VAL A 18 -25.07 9.11 22.86
N GLY A 19 -23.79 8.90 22.62
CA GLY A 19 -22.94 7.96 23.34
C GLY A 19 -21.92 7.28 22.43
N GLN A 20 -21.18 6.34 23.02
CA GLN A 20 -20.23 5.50 22.30
C GLN A 20 -20.93 4.36 21.56
N GLN A 21 -20.44 4.05 20.36
CA GLN A 21 -20.83 2.88 19.59
C GLN A 21 -20.65 1.60 20.42
N LYS A 22 -21.61 0.67 20.40
CA LYS A 22 -21.53 -0.58 21.18
C LYS A 22 -20.63 -1.64 20.52
N GLU A 23 -20.73 -1.77 19.21
CA GLU A 23 -19.96 -2.73 18.42
C GLU A 23 -18.95 -2.01 17.54
N PRO A 24 -17.64 -2.29 17.63
CA PRO A 24 -16.63 -1.58 16.85
C PRO A 24 -16.73 -1.86 15.35
N CYS A 25 -16.26 -0.91 14.55
CA CYS A 25 -15.86 -1.19 13.17
C CYS A 25 -14.54 -1.98 13.19
N VAL A 26 -14.53 -3.19 12.64
CA VAL A 26 -13.37 -4.10 12.64
C VAL A 26 -12.68 -4.07 11.29
N PHE A 27 -11.39 -3.75 11.28
CA PHE A 27 -10.55 -3.70 10.10
C PHE A 27 -9.36 -4.64 10.25
N HIS A 28 -9.11 -5.44 9.21
CA HIS A 28 -7.94 -6.31 9.16
C HIS A 28 -6.86 -5.62 8.35
N LEU A 29 -5.71 -5.36 8.98
CA LEU A 29 -4.56 -4.88 8.25
C LEU A 29 -3.93 -6.06 7.51
N ILE A 30 -3.75 -5.89 6.22
CA ILE A 30 -3.09 -6.87 5.36
C ILE A 30 -1.78 -6.26 4.85
N ALA A 31 -0.75 -7.09 4.79
CA ALA A 31 0.56 -6.67 4.29
C ALA A 31 0.45 -6.12 2.88
N ALA A 32 1.23 -5.08 2.59
CA ALA A 32 1.43 -4.70 1.21
C ALA A 32 2.23 -5.79 0.48
N GLY A 33 1.58 -6.46 -0.47
CA GLY A 33 2.21 -7.29 -1.49
C GLY A 33 3.23 -6.52 -2.31
N LYS A 34 4.11 -7.28 -2.96
CA LYS A 34 5.20 -6.73 -3.77
C LYS A 34 4.65 -5.83 -4.89
N PRO A 35 5.23 -4.64 -5.13
CA PRO A 35 4.85 -3.80 -6.26
C PRO A 35 5.00 -4.55 -7.59
N GLU A 36 4.18 -4.18 -8.57
CA GLU A 36 4.37 -4.67 -9.93
C GLU A 36 5.71 -4.21 -10.49
N MET A 37 6.23 -4.97 -11.46
CA MET A 37 7.45 -4.57 -12.16
C MET A 37 7.23 -3.24 -12.90
N PRO A 38 8.22 -2.32 -12.87
CA PRO A 38 8.11 -1.08 -13.60
C PRO A 38 8.09 -1.34 -15.11
N TYR A 39 7.54 -0.41 -15.88
CA TYR A 39 7.39 -0.53 -17.34
C TYR A 39 8.03 0.67 -18.05
N ASN A 40 8.14 0.59 -19.37
CA ASN A 40 8.75 1.64 -20.20
C ASN A 40 10.15 2.07 -19.73
N CYS A 41 10.96 1.09 -19.30
CA CYS A 41 12.34 1.36 -18.91
C CYS A 41 13.18 1.74 -20.13
N SER A 42 13.93 2.85 -20.05
CA SER A 42 14.82 3.33 -21.10
C SER A 42 16.16 3.81 -20.53
N LEU A 43 17.21 3.70 -21.34
CA LEU A 43 18.53 4.19 -20.98
C LEU A 43 18.62 5.68 -21.31
N VAL A 44 18.79 6.50 -20.29
CA VAL A 44 18.80 7.97 -20.44
C VAL A 44 20.22 8.52 -20.54
N ASN A 45 21.20 7.93 -19.84
CA ASN A 45 22.61 8.31 -19.92
C ASN A 45 23.51 7.07 -19.91
N GLN A 46 24.44 7.01 -20.88
CA GLN A 46 25.37 5.90 -21.01
C GLN A 46 26.80 6.43 -21.17
N THR A 47 27.69 5.95 -20.32
CA THR A 47 29.13 6.20 -20.39
C THR A 47 29.88 4.87 -20.44
N SER A 48 31.20 4.91 -20.58
CA SER A 48 32.04 3.71 -20.52
C SER A 48 32.02 3.01 -19.15
N GLU A 49 31.59 3.71 -18.09
CA GLU A 49 31.65 3.21 -16.71
C GLU A 49 30.27 3.18 -16.02
N SER A 50 29.25 3.83 -16.59
CA SER A 50 27.93 3.94 -15.96
C SER A 50 26.78 3.93 -16.95
N LEU A 51 25.64 3.47 -16.45
CA LEU A 51 24.36 3.45 -17.16
C LEU A 51 23.28 3.99 -16.21
N GLU A 52 22.45 4.87 -16.72
CA GLU A 52 21.26 5.40 -16.04
C GLU A 52 20.01 4.88 -16.74
N VAL A 53 19.12 4.25 -15.97
CA VAL A 53 17.87 3.68 -16.44
C VAL A 53 16.72 4.41 -15.76
N ASP A 54 15.82 4.97 -16.57
CA ASP A 54 14.57 5.56 -16.11
C ASP A 54 13.41 4.64 -16.47
N CYS A 55 12.45 4.45 -15.56
CA CYS A 55 11.30 3.57 -15.73
C CYS A 55 10.02 4.23 -15.20
N ALA A 56 8.89 3.88 -15.80
CA ALA A 56 7.58 4.32 -15.35
C ALA A 56 6.98 3.34 -14.30
N GLU A 57 6.34 3.90 -13.27
CA GLU A 57 5.52 3.14 -12.30
C GLU A 57 4.18 2.76 -12.92
N VAL A 58 3.80 1.48 -12.89
CA VAL A 58 2.45 1.03 -13.28
C VAL A 58 1.44 1.68 -12.35
N GLY A 59 0.82 2.77 -12.78
CA GLY A 59 -0.37 3.40 -12.18
C GLY A 59 -0.35 3.57 -10.66
N THR A 60 -0.19 4.81 -10.21
CA THR A 60 -0.10 5.33 -8.83
C THR A 60 -1.26 5.03 -7.85
N THR A 61 -2.17 4.10 -8.15
CA THR A 61 -3.03 3.57 -7.10
C THR A 61 -2.26 2.53 -6.32
N CYS A 62 -1.81 2.89 -5.12
CA CYS A 62 -1.44 1.90 -4.12
C CYS A 62 -2.57 0.83 -4.08
N PRO A 63 -2.32 -0.44 -4.42
CA PRO A 63 -3.37 -1.46 -4.49
C PRO A 63 -4.13 -1.66 -3.15
N TRP A 64 -3.52 -1.15 -2.08
CA TRP A 64 -3.98 -1.16 -0.68
C TRP A 64 -4.96 -0.05 -0.33
N ARG A 65 -5.10 0.98 -1.18
CA ARG A 65 -6.28 1.87 -1.08
C ARG A 65 -7.48 1.14 -1.68
N LYS A 66 -7.92 0.07 -1.01
CA LYS A 66 -9.30 -0.39 -1.18
C LYS A 66 -10.20 0.80 -0.82
N PRO A 67 -11.19 1.16 -1.66
CA PRO A 67 -12.20 2.11 -1.22
C PRO A 67 -12.81 1.57 0.07
N PHE A 68 -12.85 2.41 1.11
CA PHE A 68 -13.59 2.11 2.34
C PHE A 68 -15.03 1.80 1.92
N ASN A 69 -15.47 0.56 2.16
CA ASN A 69 -16.87 0.17 2.12
C ASN A 69 -17.26 -0.26 3.53
#